data_AF-A0A8C1MC87-F1
#
_entry.id   AF-A0A8C1MC87-F1
#
_cell.length_a   1.000
_cell.length_b   1.000
_cell.length_c   1.000
_cell.angle_alpha   90.00
_cell.angle_beta   90.00
_cell.angle_gamma   90.00
#
_symmetry.space_group_name_H-M   'P 1'
#
loop_
_entity.id
_entity.type
_entity.pdbx_description
1 polymer ?
#
loop_
_entity_poly.entity_id
_entity_poly.type
_entity_poly.pdbx_seq_one_letter_code
_entity_poly.pdbx_strand_id
1 'polypeptide(L)'
;MSSTKKTSYTISSGSMSGGMSGGMGGGMGGGIRKSFSSMSASAVPIGSRVSSVSFRRSGGGGGGGFGGSGFGGGSSYSYSIGGGGYGGGLGGGYGGGAGFGSGAGFGGGGAGFGGGAGFGGGSGFGGGAGFGLGGGFPGGVVPITAVTVNQSLLAPLNLEIDPNIQVVRTQEKEQIKTLNNRFASFIDKVRFLEQQNKVLETKWSLLQDQTTTRSNIDAMFEAYIANLRRQLDGLGNEKMKLEGELKNMQNLVEDFKNKYEDEINKRASVENEFVLLKKDVDAAYMNKVELEAKLDSLQDEINFLRAIFEEELRDLQSQIKDTSVIVEMDNSRNLDMDSIVAEVRAQYEDIANRSRAEAESWYKQKFEEMQSSAGKYGDDLRNTKQEIAELNRMISRLQNEIEAVKGQRANLEAQIAEAEERGELAVKDAKLRIKDLEEALQRAKQDMARQVREYQELMNVKLALDIEIATYRKLLEGEESRSVSLLF
;
A
#
# COMPACT_ATOMS: atom_id res chain seq x y z
N MET A 1 -91.63 6.36 -62.97
CA MET A 1 -91.10 5.14 -63.64
C MET A 1 -90.25 4.44 -62.59
N SER A 2 -90.79 3.41 -61.93
CA SER A 2 -90.37 1.98 -62.05
C SER A 2 -88.92 1.78 -61.60
N SER A 3 -88.51 0.90 -60.67
CA SER A 3 -89.15 -0.21 -59.96
C SER A 3 -88.28 -0.54 -58.74
N THR A 4 -88.93 -1.04 -57.70
CA THR A 4 -88.42 -1.71 -56.49
C THR A 4 -87.38 -2.80 -56.79
N LYS A 5 -86.41 -2.99 -55.88
CA LYS A 5 -85.97 -4.31 -55.40
C LYS A 5 -85.46 -4.24 -53.94
N LYS A 6 -86.25 -4.85 -53.06
CA LYS A 6 -85.91 -5.30 -51.71
C LYS A 6 -84.92 -6.48 -51.77
N THR A 7 -84.42 -6.85 -50.57
CA THR A 7 -84.14 -8.24 -50.08
C THR A 7 -82.69 -8.35 -49.60
N SER A 8 -82.33 -8.86 -48.42
CA SER A 8 -82.97 -9.15 -47.12
C SER A 8 -81.84 -9.70 -46.25
N TYR A 9 -81.76 -9.31 -44.97
CA TYR A 9 -80.84 -9.91 -44.01
C TYR A 9 -81.38 -11.25 -43.52
N THR A 10 -80.51 -12.25 -43.35
CA THR A 10 -80.84 -13.51 -42.68
C THR A 10 -79.77 -13.83 -41.64
N ILE A 11 -80.22 -13.90 -40.39
CA ILE A 11 -79.51 -14.41 -39.22
C ILE A 11 -79.48 -15.94 -39.30
N SER A 12 -78.37 -16.58 -38.92
CA SER A 12 -78.41 -17.98 -38.51
C SER A 12 -77.44 -18.25 -37.37
N SER A 13 -78.01 -18.85 -36.33
CA SER A 13 -77.48 -19.26 -35.05
C SER A 13 -77.13 -20.76 -35.02
N GLY A 14 -76.21 -21.15 -34.13
CA GLY A 14 -76.00 -22.54 -33.67
C GLY A 14 -74.72 -23.18 -34.23
N SER A 15 -73.97 -24.02 -33.51
CA SER A 15 -74.20 -24.74 -32.25
C SER A 15 -72.88 -25.33 -31.72
N MET A 16 -72.84 -25.61 -30.42
CA MET A 16 -71.79 -26.32 -29.69
C MET A 16 -71.67 -27.80 -30.12
N SER A 17 -70.47 -28.39 -30.09
CA SER A 17 -70.26 -29.79 -29.62
C SER A 17 -68.77 -30.07 -29.38
N GLY A 18 -68.47 -30.66 -28.23
CA GLY A 18 -67.12 -31.02 -27.79
C GLY A 18 -66.53 -32.29 -28.42
N GLY A 19 -65.26 -32.53 -28.10
CA GLY A 19 -64.54 -33.76 -28.41
C GLY A 19 -63.24 -33.84 -27.59
N MET A 20 -63.27 -34.64 -26.54
CA MET A 20 -62.11 -35.07 -25.76
C MET A 20 -61.31 -36.12 -26.55
N SER A 21 -59.99 -36.03 -26.59
CA SER A 21 -59.12 -37.22 -26.66
C SER A 21 -57.72 -36.87 -26.16
N GLY A 22 -57.29 -37.54 -25.09
CA GLY A 22 -55.94 -37.46 -24.55
C GLY A 22 -54.93 -38.32 -25.32
N GLY A 23 -53.66 -38.03 -25.11
CA GLY A 23 -52.52 -38.83 -25.56
C GLY A 23 -51.21 -38.26 -25.02
N MET A 24 -50.61 -38.98 -24.06
CA MET A 24 -49.36 -38.67 -23.37
C MET A 24 -48.10 -38.94 -24.22
N GLY A 25 -47.01 -38.25 -23.89
CA GLY A 25 -45.62 -38.51 -24.31
C GLY A 25 -44.96 -37.19 -24.73
N GLY A 26 -44.04 -36.55 -23.98
CA GLY A 26 -42.88 -37.07 -23.28
C GLY A 26 -41.64 -36.67 -24.07
N GLY A 27 -40.83 -35.71 -23.60
CA GLY A 27 -39.53 -35.40 -24.24
C GLY A 27 -39.00 -33.98 -24.11
N MET A 28 -38.29 -33.75 -23.00
CA MET A 28 -37.09 -32.92 -22.80
C MET A 28 -36.62 -31.94 -23.89
N GLY A 29 -36.26 -30.72 -23.45
CA GLY A 29 -34.90 -30.21 -23.69
C GLY A 29 -34.75 -28.90 -24.46
N GLY A 30 -34.52 -27.82 -23.70
CA GLY A 30 -33.39 -26.90 -23.91
C GLY A 30 -33.30 -26.12 -25.23
N GLY A 31 -33.70 -24.85 -25.17
CA GLY A 31 -33.39 -23.87 -26.21
C GLY A 31 -31.91 -23.47 -26.25
N ILE A 32 -31.41 -23.20 -27.46
CA ILE A 32 -30.20 -22.42 -27.69
C ILE A 32 -30.46 -21.43 -28.83
N ARG A 33 -30.10 -20.19 -28.53
CA ARG A 33 -30.16 -18.97 -29.35
C ARG A 33 -29.29 -19.11 -30.60
N LYS A 34 -29.69 -18.49 -31.70
CA LYS A 34 -28.77 -18.05 -32.77
C LYS A 34 -28.94 -16.56 -33.02
N SER A 35 -27.85 -15.85 -32.76
CA SER A 35 -27.54 -14.48 -33.19
C SER A 35 -27.30 -14.46 -34.71
N PHE A 36 -27.46 -13.30 -35.36
CA PHE A 36 -26.67 -12.72 -36.47
C PHE A 36 -27.33 -11.36 -36.83
N SER A 37 -26.75 -10.22 -36.45
CA SER A 37 -25.77 -9.40 -37.18
C SER A 37 -26.31 -8.68 -38.42
N SER A 38 -26.18 -7.35 -38.46
CA SER A 38 -25.98 -6.61 -39.71
C SER A 38 -25.34 -5.24 -39.46
N MET A 39 -24.16 -5.07 -40.04
CA MET A 39 -23.49 -3.80 -40.31
C MET A 39 -24.35 -2.90 -41.20
N SER A 40 -24.16 -1.57 -41.14
CA SER A 40 -23.91 -0.70 -42.32
C SER A 40 -23.81 0.78 -41.94
N ALA A 41 -22.97 1.50 -42.68
CA ALA A 41 -22.56 2.89 -42.53
C ALA A 41 -23.46 3.90 -43.29
N SER A 42 -23.38 5.19 -42.91
CA SER A 42 -23.48 6.40 -43.76
C SER A 42 -23.39 7.66 -42.86
N ALA A 43 -22.38 8.53 -43.00
CA ALA A 43 -22.22 9.65 -43.93
C ALA A 43 -23.15 10.87 -43.64
N VAL A 44 -22.53 11.99 -43.26
CA VAL A 44 -23.09 13.34 -42.98
C VAL A 44 -23.34 14.09 -44.31
N PRO A 45 -24.23 15.11 -44.38
CA PRO A 45 -23.74 16.49 -44.25
C PRO A 45 -24.70 17.53 -43.60
N ILE A 46 -24.07 18.48 -42.89
CA ILE A 46 -24.26 19.96 -42.85
C ILE A 46 -25.67 20.57 -42.66
N GLY A 47 -25.80 21.38 -41.59
CA GLY A 47 -26.94 22.27 -41.35
C GLY A 47 -26.80 23.21 -40.14
N SER A 48 -25.77 24.05 -40.14
CA SER A 48 -25.64 25.40 -39.53
C SER A 48 -26.47 25.86 -38.30
N ARG A 49 -25.69 26.28 -37.28
CA ARG A 49 -25.82 27.49 -36.42
C ARG A 49 -26.85 27.50 -35.28
N VAL A 50 -26.34 27.42 -34.05
CA VAL A 50 -26.97 28.01 -32.86
C VAL A 50 -25.93 28.87 -32.13
N SER A 51 -26.27 30.14 -31.94
CA SER A 51 -25.48 31.12 -31.20
C SER A 51 -25.88 31.12 -29.72
N SER A 52 -24.86 31.17 -28.88
CA SER A 52 -24.88 31.38 -27.44
C SER A 52 -25.48 32.74 -27.02
N VAL A 53 -26.14 32.80 -25.86
CA VAL A 53 -25.61 33.49 -24.66
C VAL A 53 -26.67 33.50 -23.54
N SER A 54 -26.20 33.07 -22.38
CA SER A 54 -26.75 33.17 -21.02
C SER A 54 -27.08 34.59 -20.58
N PHE A 55 -27.96 34.79 -19.59
CA PHE A 55 -27.62 35.51 -18.33
C PHE A 55 -28.68 35.26 -17.24
N ARG A 56 -28.19 35.15 -16.00
CA ARG A 56 -28.96 35.13 -14.76
C ARG A 56 -29.25 36.57 -14.30
N ARG A 57 -30.35 36.76 -13.56
CA ARG A 57 -30.41 37.27 -12.16
C ARG A 57 -31.59 38.22 -11.90
N SER A 58 -32.13 38.02 -10.70
CA SER A 58 -33.20 38.68 -9.93
C SER A 58 -33.50 40.17 -10.15
N GLY A 59 -34.75 40.53 -9.86
CA GLY A 59 -35.06 41.79 -9.17
C GLY A 59 -36.49 42.31 -9.36
N GLY A 60 -37.32 42.16 -8.32
CA GLY A 60 -38.20 43.21 -7.77
C GLY A 60 -39.43 43.73 -8.53
N GLY A 61 -40.60 43.56 -7.90
CA GLY A 61 -41.52 44.69 -7.67
C GLY A 61 -42.92 44.63 -8.30
N GLY A 62 -43.96 44.65 -7.45
CA GLY A 62 -45.19 45.41 -7.72
C GLY A 62 -46.56 44.73 -7.56
N GLY A 63 -47.16 44.84 -6.37
CA GLY A 63 -48.43 45.57 -6.19
C GLY A 63 -49.79 44.84 -6.15
N GLY A 64 -50.47 44.97 -5.00
CA GLY A 64 -51.94 44.94 -4.81
C GLY A 64 -52.46 43.72 -4.02
N GLY A 65 -53.22 43.79 -2.92
CA GLY A 65 -53.86 44.88 -2.16
C GLY A 65 -55.10 44.31 -1.43
N PHE A 66 -55.34 44.76 -0.19
CA PHE A 66 -56.51 44.53 0.71
C PHE A 66 -56.58 43.17 1.42
N GLY A 67 -56.78 43.01 2.75
CA GLY A 67 -57.03 43.92 3.87
C GLY A 67 -57.88 43.21 4.94
N GLY A 68 -57.50 43.29 6.24
CA GLY A 68 -58.46 43.13 7.35
C GLY A 68 -58.20 42.09 8.47
N SER A 69 -57.46 42.53 9.50
CA SER A 69 -57.79 42.45 10.95
C SER A 69 -58.07 41.12 11.69
N GLY A 70 -57.21 40.81 12.67
CA GLY A 70 -57.62 40.81 14.10
C GLY A 70 -57.60 39.50 14.91
N PHE A 71 -57.01 39.61 16.12
CA PHE A 71 -56.98 38.67 17.26
C PHE A 71 -55.99 37.49 17.14
N GLY A 72 -55.09 37.18 18.08
CA GLY A 72 -55.01 37.50 19.51
C GLY A 72 -54.82 36.17 20.27
N GLY A 73 -53.76 36.03 21.06
CA GLY A 73 -53.62 34.91 22.01
C GLY A 73 -52.23 34.29 22.06
N GLY A 74 -51.43 34.72 23.03
CA GLY A 74 -50.25 33.97 23.48
C GLY A 74 -50.63 32.83 24.43
N SER A 75 -49.71 31.89 24.63
CA SER A 75 -49.37 31.37 25.96
C SER A 75 -48.19 30.40 25.87
N SER A 76 -47.18 30.73 26.66
CA SER A 76 -46.03 29.92 27.03
C SER A 76 -46.45 28.85 28.05
N TYR A 77 -45.83 27.67 28.02
CA TYR A 77 -45.75 26.81 29.19
C TYR A 77 -44.34 26.25 29.34
N SER A 78 -43.71 26.61 30.45
CA SER A 78 -42.56 25.94 31.06
C SER A 78 -43.02 25.43 32.43
N TYR A 79 -42.71 24.17 32.75
CA TYR A 79 -42.65 23.68 34.12
C TYR A 79 -41.40 22.83 34.33
N SER A 80 -41.01 22.78 35.59
CA SER A 80 -39.67 22.63 36.15
C SER A 80 -39.51 21.35 36.97
N ILE A 81 -38.25 20.91 37.12
CA ILE A 81 -37.59 20.32 38.30
C ILE A 81 -38.08 18.97 38.88
N GLY A 82 -37.10 18.08 39.09
CA GLY A 82 -37.05 16.97 40.04
C GLY A 82 -36.19 15.84 39.46
N GLY A 83 -35.15 15.27 40.06
CA GLY A 83 -34.64 15.27 41.42
C GLY A 83 -34.15 13.85 41.75
N GLY A 84 -32.82 13.66 41.89
CA GLY A 84 -32.17 12.66 42.77
C GLY A 84 -32.15 11.16 42.40
N GLY A 85 -30.98 10.53 42.62
CA GLY A 85 -30.95 9.25 43.36
C GLY A 85 -30.28 8.02 42.71
N TYR A 86 -29.00 7.82 43.04
CA TYR A 86 -28.21 6.59 43.29
C TYR A 86 -28.75 5.17 43.00
N GLY A 87 -27.83 4.30 42.51
CA GLY A 87 -27.79 2.84 42.66
C GLY A 87 -27.08 2.21 41.45
N GLY A 88 -25.90 1.56 41.51
CA GLY A 88 -25.36 0.68 42.52
C GLY A 88 -25.62 -0.78 42.11
N GLY A 89 -24.74 -1.38 41.29
CA GLY A 89 -24.90 -2.76 40.82
C GLY A 89 -23.56 -3.38 40.39
N LEU A 90 -22.95 -4.12 41.32
CA LEU A 90 -21.85 -5.06 41.12
C LEU A 90 -22.31 -6.26 40.28
N GLY A 91 -21.52 -6.67 39.29
CA GLY A 91 -21.67 -7.93 38.56
C GLY A 91 -20.30 -8.55 38.32
N GLY A 92 -20.04 -9.67 38.98
CA GLY A 92 -18.73 -10.35 39.02
C GLY A 92 -18.39 -11.13 37.76
N GLY A 93 -17.09 -11.27 37.49
CA GLY A 93 -16.52 -12.16 36.49
C GLY A 93 -15.65 -13.22 37.16
N TYR A 94 -16.11 -14.47 37.11
CA TYR A 94 -15.28 -15.67 37.21
C TYR A 94 -14.96 -16.15 35.80
N GLY A 95 -13.72 -16.57 35.54
CA GLY A 95 -13.34 -17.26 34.31
C GLY A 95 -11.84 -17.40 34.16
N GLY A 96 -11.30 -18.56 34.56
CA GLY A 96 -9.90 -18.94 34.40
C GLY A 96 -9.63 -19.80 33.15
N GLY A 97 -8.34 -19.95 32.84
CA GLY A 97 -7.75 -20.87 31.85
C GLY A 97 -6.37 -20.33 31.43
N ALA A 98 -5.24 -20.81 31.95
CA ALA A 98 -4.46 -21.98 31.47
C ALA A 98 -4.29 -21.96 29.94
N GLY A 99 -3.11 -21.85 29.32
CA GLY A 99 -1.74 -22.14 29.69
C GLY A 99 -1.13 -22.95 28.54
N PHE A 100 -0.04 -22.50 27.92
CA PHE A 100 0.82 -23.34 27.06
C PHE A 100 2.24 -22.77 27.03
N GLY A 101 3.22 -23.62 27.38
CA GLY A 101 4.63 -23.31 27.37
C GLY A 101 5.39 -23.95 26.21
N SER A 102 6.62 -23.47 26.01
CA SER A 102 7.82 -24.09 25.39
C SER A 102 8.84 -22.95 25.22
N GLY A 103 10.13 -23.01 25.52
CA GLY A 103 11.04 -24.11 25.76
C GLY A 103 12.34 -23.85 24.98
N ALA A 104 13.49 -23.87 25.67
CA ALA A 104 14.88 -23.93 25.15
C ALA A 104 15.39 -22.72 24.32
N GLY A 105 16.64 -22.29 24.37
CA GLY A 105 17.87 -22.78 25.01
C GLY A 105 19.03 -22.01 24.36
N PHE A 106 19.92 -21.39 25.14
CA PHE A 106 21.13 -20.76 24.60
C PHE A 106 22.33 -21.66 24.89
N GLY A 107 22.77 -22.39 23.86
CA GLY A 107 24.09 -22.98 23.79
C GLY A 107 25.07 -21.97 23.19
N GLY A 108 26.13 -21.64 23.92
CA GLY A 108 27.27 -20.90 23.42
C GLY A 108 28.52 -21.76 23.55
N GLY A 109 29.04 -22.26 22.42
CA GLY A 109 30.30 -22.98 22.32
C GLY A 109 31.25 -22.30 21.33
N GLY A 110 32.56 -22.43 21.60
CA GLY A 110 33.68 -22.18 20.67
C GLY A 110 34.12 -20.72 20.56
N ALA A 111 35.25 -20.28 21.14
CA ALA A 111 36.66 -20.55 20.80
C ALA A 111 37.12 -19.90 19.48
N GLY A 112 38.14 -19.02 19.56
CA GLY A 112 38.81 -18.49 18.37
C GLY A 112 39.84 -17.40 18.68
N PHE A 113 41.10 -17.81 18.81
CA PHE A 113 42.32 -17.02 18.92
C PHE A 113 42.48 -15.97 17.80
N GLY A 114 43.07 -14.81 18.12
CA GLY A 114 43.50 -13.82 17.13
C GLY A 114 44.76 -13.08 17.61
N GLY A 115 45.92 -13.60 17.26
CA GLY A 115 47.21 -12.89 17.36
C GLY A 115 47.44 -12.02 16.12
N GLY A 116 48.14 -10.90 16.32
CA GLY A 116 48.52 -9.99 15.23
C GLY A 116 49.58 -9.01 15.70
N ALA A 117 50.85 -9.39 15.55
CA ALA A 117 52.02 -8.54 15.75
C ALA A 117 52.15 -7.57 14.56
N GLY A 118 52.19 -6.27 14.86
CA GLY A 118 52.46 -5.21 13.90
C GLY A 118 53.96 -4.89 13.83
N PHE A 119 54.51 -4.97 12.63
CA PHE A 119 55.84 -4.51 12.24
C PHE A 119 55.79 -3.04 11.80
N GLY A 120 56.85 -2.28 12.12
CA GLY A 120 57.18 -0.98 11.53
C GLY A 120 58.29 -0.35 12.37
N GLY A 121 59.38 0.18 11.86
CA GLY A 121 59.84 0.46 10.51
C GLY A 121 61.01 1.43 10.69
N GLY A 122 62.23 1.01 10.37
CA GLY A 122 63.44 1.81 10.55
C GLY A 122 64.03 2.27 9.22
N SER A 123 63.87 3.55 8.92
CA SER A 123 64.73 4.35 8.03
C SER A 123 66.04 4.62 8.80
N GLY A 124 67.26 4.56 8.28
CA GLY A 124 67.80 5.01 6.99
C GLY A 124 68.87 6.09 7.29
N PHE A 125 70.14 5.85 6.91
CA PHE A 125 71.30 6.77 6.67
C PHE A 125 72.57 5.91 6.87
N GLY A 126 73.39 5.59 5.88
CA GLY A 126 74.24 6.47 5.06
C GLY A 126 75.64 5.81 5.12
N GLY A 127 76.18 5.22 4.05
CA GLY A 127 76.90 5.95 3.01
C GLY A 127 78.36 5.45 2.98
N GLY A 128 78.56 4.23 2.46
CA GLY A 128 79.90 3.69 2.16
C GLY A 128 80.27 4.00 0.72
N ALA A 129 81.30 4.82 0.52
CA ALA A 129 81.94 5.02 -0.76
C ALA A 129 83.29 4.30 -0.74
N GLY A 130 83.39 3.22 -1.50
CA GLY A 130 84.67 2.63 -1.87
C GLY A 130 85.19 3.27 -3.15
N PHE A 131 86.50 3.42 -3.25
CA PHE A 131 87.24 3.29 -4.50
C PHE A 131 88.70 2.99 -4.15
N GLY A 132 89.17 1.82 -4.56
CA GLY A 132 90.59 1.52 -4.64
C GLY A 132 91.09 1.78 -6.06
N LEU A 133 92.37 2.13 -6.20
CA LEU A 133 93.29 1.49 -7.14
C LEU A 133 94.71 2.06 -6.98
N GLY A 134 95.71 1.16 -7.09
CA GLY A 134 96.89 1.45 -7.90
C GLY A 134 98.14 2.00 -7.21
N GLY A 135 99.01 1.08 -6.79
CA GLY A 135 100.45 0.99 -7.14
C GLY A 135 101.32 2.25 -7.30
N GLY A 136 102.49 2.22 -6.64
CA GLY A 136 103.65 3.00 -7.06
C GLY A 136 104.61 3.36 -5.92
N PHE A 137 105.64 2.54 -5.70
CA PHE A 137 106.93 3.02 -5.15
C PHE A 137 107.56 3.95 -6.22
N PRO A 138 108.27 5.04 -5.85
CA PRO A 138 109.64 4.89 -5.34
C PRO A 138 110.12 5.96 -4.33
N GLY A 139 111.19 5.62 -3.62
CA GLY A 139 112.31 6.53 -3.35
C GLY A 139 112.06 7.77 -2.49
N GLY A 140 112.39 7.69 -1.21
CA GLY A 140 112.57 8.84 -0.32
C GLY A 140 113.50 8.47 0.83
N VAL A 141 114.72 8.99 0.76
CA VAL A 141 115.88 8.66 1.61
C VAL A 141 115.96 9.66 2.77
N VAL A 142 116.44 9.18 3.93
CA VAL A 142 117.09 9.86 5.09
C VAL A 142 116.30 10.84 6.00
N PRO A 143 116.69 11.02 7.30
CA PRO A 143 117.74 10.32 8.06
C PRO A 143 117.32 9.76 9.44
N ILE A 144 118.08 8.74 9.83
CA ILE A 144 118.24 8.17 11.16
C ILE A 144 118.92 9.20 12.07
N THR A 145 118.34 9.49 13.24
CA THR A 145 118.99 10.31 14.27
C THR A 145 120.04 9.48 15.03
N ALA A 146 121.21 10.08 15.18
CA ALA A 146 122.42 9.44 15.68
C ALA A 146 122.38 9.15 17.19
N VAL A 147 123.06 8.05 17.53
CA VAL A 147 123.26 7.49 18.87
C VAL A 147 124.26 8.33 19.66
N THR A 148 123.88 8.76 20.87
CA THR A 148 124.85 9.23 21.88
C THR A 148 125.40 8.02 22.62
N VAL A 149 126.55 7.51 22.17
CA VAL A 149 127.28 6.40 22.81
C VAL A 149 128.05 6.95 24.01
N ASN A 150 127.63 6.61 25.22
CA ASN A 150 128.40 6.88 26.43
C ASN A 150 129.61 5.92 26.47
N GLN A 151 130.83 6.45 26.28
CA GLN A 151 132.07 5.67 26.20
C GLN A 151 132.56 5.12 27.56
N SER A 152 131.71 5.09 28.60
CA SER A 152 132.07 4.66 29.95
C SER A 152 131.61 3.24 30.31
N LEU A 153 131.11 2.45 29.33
CA LEU A 153 130.64 1.07 29.54
C LEU A 153 131.35 0.03 28.66
N LEU A 154 132.44 0.41 27.99
CA LEU A 154 133.32 -0.46 27.18
C LEU A 154 134.45 -1.09 28.02
N ALA A 155 134.11 -1.62 29.20
CA ALA A 155 134.94 -2.57 29.90
C ALA A 155 134.37 -3.98 29.61
N PRO A 156 135.16 -4.94 29.09
CA PRO A 156 134.74 -6.33 29.05
C PRO A 156 134.64 -6.82 30.51
N LEU A 157 133.45 -6.72 31.09
CA LEU A 157 133.12 -7.43 32.32
C LEU A 157 133.03 -8.91 31.95
N ASN A 158 134.14 -9.62 32.13
CA ASN A 158 134.22 -11.07 32.10
C ASN A 158 133.47 -11.61 33.34
N LEU A 159 132.14 -11.56 33.26
CA LEU A 159 131.27 -12.42 34.06
C LEU A 159 131.33 -13.76 33.36
N GLU A 160 132.02 -14.72 33.95
CA GLU A 160 131.84 -16.14 33.63
C GLU A 160 130.34 -16.43 33.81
N ILE A 161 129.58 -16.31 32.72
CA ILE A 161 128.18 -16.73 32.69
C ILE A 161 128.24 -18.24 32.84
N ASP A 162 127.83 -18.71 34.02
CA ASP A 162 127.69 -20.12 34.36
C ASP A 162 127.18 -20.90 33.13
N PRO A 163 127.91 -21.93 32.64
CA PRO A 163 127.51 -22.69 31.46
C PRO A 163 126.09 -23.28 31.59
N ASN A 164 125.58 -23.45 32.81
CA ASN A 164 124.17 -23.79 33.04
C ASN A 164 123.18 -22.67 32.67
N ILE A 165 123.49 -21.40 32.91
CA ILE A 165 122.61 -20.25 32.59
C ILE A 165 122.48 -20.05 31.07
N GLN A 166 123.55 -20.33 30.32
CA GLN A 166 123.53 -20.22 28.86
C GLN A 166 122.72 -21.37 28.21
N VAL A 167 122.78 -22.57 28.77
CA VAL A 167 121.93 -23.71 28.38
C VAL A 167 120.47 -23.45 28.74
N VAL A 168 120.17 -22.92 29.93
CA VAL A 168 118.79 -22.57 30.33
C VAL A 168 118.22 -21.46 29.44
N ARG A 169 118.96 -20.38 29.16
CA ARG A 169 118.47 -19.32 28.25
C ARG A 169 118.29 -19.79 26.81
N THR A 170 119.13 -20.71 26.33
CA THR A 170 118.95 -21.28 24.98
C THR A 170 117.76 -22.21 24.94
N GLN A 171 117.53 -23.01 25.99
CA GLN A 171 116.35 -23.87 26.14
C GLN A 171 115.05 -23.06 26.31
N GLU A 172 115.06 -21.99 27.11
CA GLU A 172 113.94 -21.02 27.22
C GLU A 172 113.68 -20.32 25.89
N LYS A 173 114.72 -19.92 25.15
CA LYS A 173 114.57 -19.34 23.81
C LYS A 173 113.98 -20.35 22.82
N GLU A 174 114.35 -21.63 22.91
CA GLU A 174 113.79 -22.72 22.10
C GLU A 174 112.32 -22.98 22.46
N GLN A 175 111.97 -22.95 23.75
CA GLN A 175 110.60 -23.07 24.24
C GLN A 175 109.74 -21.87 23.82
N ILE A 176 110.26 -20.64 23.94
CA ILE A 176 109.60 -19.42 23.47
C ILE A 176 109.42 -19.45 21.96
N LYS A 177 110.40 -19.94 21.18
CA LYS A 177 110.23 -20.16 19.74
C LYS A 177 109.15 -21.19 19.44
N THR A 178 109.11 -22.29 20.19
CA THR A 178 108.11 -23.35 20.00
C THR A 178 106.71 -22.83 20.35
N LEU A 179 106.58 -22.06 21.44
CA LEU A 179 105.34 -21.37 21.80
C LEU A 179 104.96 -20.31 20.76
N ASN A 180 105.91 -19.51 20.28
CA ASN A 180 105.64 -18.51 19.23
C ASN A 180 105.22 -19.17 17.92
N ASN A 181 105.80 -20.30 17.54
CA ASN A 181 105.36 -21.07 16.36
C ASN A 181 103.95 -21.62 16.58
N ARG A 182 103.61 -22.06 17.80
CA ARG A 182 102.24 -22.47 18.15
C ARG A 182 101.28 -21.28 18.13
N PHE A 183 101.67 -20.10 18.62
CA PHE A 183 100.87 -18.89 18.54
C PHE A 183 100.69 -18.41 17.11
N ALA A 184 101.72 -18.44 16.29
CA ALA A 184 101.62 -18.16 14.86
C ALA A 184 100.62 -19.11 14.19
N SER A 185 100.70 -20.42 14.47
CA SER A 185 99.74 -21.39 13.94
C SER A 185 98.30 -21.16 14.44
N PHE A 186 98.13 -20.68 15.68
CA PHE A 186 96.82 -20.32 16.23
C PHE A 186 96.28 -19.03 15.59
N ILE A 187 97.12 -18.02 15.39
CA ILE A 187 96.75 -16.78 14.69
C ILE A 187 96.36 -17.08 13.25
N ASP A 188 97.11 -17.93 12.56
CA ASP A 188 96.76 -18.37 11.20
C ASP A 188 95.43 -19.14 11.19
N LYS A 189 95.18 -19.96 12.22
CA LYS A 189 93.89 -20.67 12.36
C LYS A 189 92.72 -19.72 12.64
N VAL A 190 92.91 -18.72 13.49
CA VAL A 190 91.89 -17.69 13.77
C VAL A 190 91.63 -16.86 12.52
N ARG A 191 92.66 -16.39 11.81
CA ARG A 191 92.50 -15.68 10.53
C ARG A 191 91.77 -16.52 9.50
N PHE A 192 92.09 -17.81 9.40
CA PHE A 192 91.40 -18.72 8.51
C PHE A 192 89.91 -18.88 8.88
N LEU A 193 89.60 -18.99 10.17
CA LEU A 193 88.22 -19.07 10.66
C LEU A 193 87.46 -17.76 10.49
N GLU A 194 88.08 -16.60 10.73
CA GLU A 194 87.51 -15.29 10.47
C GLU A 194 87.22 -15.10 8.98
N GLN A 195 88.15 -15.51 8.11
CA GLN A 195 87.95 -15.46 6.67
C GLN A 195 86.82 -16.40 6.22
N GLN A 196 86.72 -17.59 6.82
CA GLN A 196 85.59 -18.50 6.59
C GLN A 196 84.27 -17.91 7.07
N ASN A 197 84.21 -17.31 8.26
CA ASN A 197 83.01 -16.66 8.78
C ASN A 197 82.58 -15.50 7.89
N LYS A 198 83.52 -14.70 7.38
CA LYS A 198 83.21 -13.60 6.45
C LYS A 198 82.67 -14.11 5.11
N VAL A 199 83.18 -15.25 4.62
CA VAL A 199 82.61 -15.93 3.45
C VAL A 199 81.21 -16.48 3.75
N LEU A 200 80.97 -17.00 4.94
CA LEU A 200 79.65 -17.49 5.37
C LEU A 200 78.66 -16.34 5.54
N GLU A 201 79.06 -15.20 6.11
CA GLU A 201 78.23 -14.00 6.26
C GLU A 201 77.84 -13.42 4.89
N THR A 202 78.79 -13.32 3.96
CA THR A 202 78.50 -12.86 2.60
C THR A 202 77.60 -13.82 1.83
N LYS A 203 77.81 -15.15 1.98
CA LYS A 203 76.88 -16.15 1.46
C LYS A 203 75.50 -16.05 2.08
N TRP A 204 75.42 -15.86 3.40
CA TRP A 204 74.17 -15.71 4.13
C TRP A 204 73.39 -14.49 3.65
N SER A 205 74.06 -13.34 3.54
CA SER A 205 73.47 -12.10 3.02
C SER A 205 72.96 -12.29 1.59
N LEU A 206 73.74 -12.92 0.71
CA LEU A 206 73.34 -13.17 -0.67
C LEU A 206 72.16 -14.14 -0.76
N LEU A 207 72.14 -15.19 0.06
CA LEU A 207 71.03 -16.15 0.14
C LEU A 207 69.76 -15.50 0.70
N GLN A 208 69.89 -14.61 1.69
CA GLN A 208 68.80 -13.84 2.27
C GLN A 208 68.17 -12.92 1.20
N ASP A 209 69.01 -12.20 0.44
CA ASP A 209 68.56 -11.30 -0.63
C ASP A 209 67.94 -12.07 -1.80
N GLN A 210 68.49 -13.23 -2.17
CA GLN A 210 67.92 -14.09 -3.22
C GLN A 210 66.61 -14.77 -2.80
N THR A 211 66.46 -15.12 -1.51
CA THR A 211 65.21 -15.70 -1.00
C THR A 211 64.08 -14.68 -0.94
N THR A 212 64.41 -13.38 -0.89
CA THR A 212 63.45 -12.28 -0.76
C THR A 212 63.05 -11.68 -2.12
N THR A 213 62.91 -12.49 -3.17
CA THR A 213 62.07 -12.10 -4.31
C THR A 213 60.61 -12.09 -3.86
N ARG A 214 60.12 -10.95 -3.36
CA ARG A 214 58.70 -10.75 -3.07
C ARG A 214 57.92 -10.88 -4.38
N SER A 215 57.17 -11.97 -4.52
CA SER A 215 56.34 -12.20 -5.70
C SER A 215 55.18 -11.18 -5.72
N ASN A 216 54.93 -10.55 -6.86
CA ASN A 216 53.85 -9.56 -7.04
C ASN A 216 52.45 -10.21 -7.15
N ILE A 217 52.32 -11.47 -6.72
CA ILE A 217 51.15 -12.31 -6.93
C ILE A 217 50.00 -11.83 -6.04
N ASP A 218 50.29 -11.47 -4.79
CA ASP A 218 49.28 -10.95 -3.86
C ASP A 218 48.66 -9.65 -4.39
N ALA A 219 49.46 -8.74 -4.95
CA ALA A 219 48.95 -7.50 -5.53
C ALA A 219 48.12 -7.75 -6.81
N MET A 220 48.47 -8.76 -7.61
CA MET A 220 47.66 -9.16 -8.77
C MET A 220 46.33 -9.76 -8.35
N PHE A 221 46.30 -10.61 -7.33
CA PHE A 221 45.05 -11.14 -6.78
C PHE A 221 44.21 -10.04 -6.15
N GLU A 222 44.81 -9.11 -5.41
CA GLU A 222 44.08 -7.99 -4.81
C GLU A 222 43.47 -7.09 -5.89
N ALA A 223 44.20 -6.78 -6.96
CA ALA A 223 43.68 -6.04 -8.09
C ALA A 223 42.54 -6.78 -8.82
N TYR A 224 42.66 -8.10 -8.98
CA TYR A 224 41.60 -8.92 -9.58
C TYR A 224 40.35 -8.98 -8.69
N ILE A 225 40.51 -9.15 -7.38
CA ILE A 225 39.42 -9.11 -6.39
C ILE A 225 38.75 -7.74 -6.39
N ALA A 226 39.52 -6.65 -6.42
CA ALA A 226 38.99 -5.29 -6.50
C ALA A 226 38.19 -5.07 -7.79
N ASN A 227 38.67 -5.58 -8.93
CA ASN A 227 37.94 -5.51 -10.19
C ASN A 227 36.63 -6.32 -10.14
N LEU A 228 36.64 -7.53 -9.58
CA LEU A 228 35.43 -8.34 -9.41
C LEU A 228 34.40 -7.67 -8.49
N ARG A 229 34.85 -7.06 -7.38
CA ARG A 229 33.97 -6.28 -6.49
C ARG A 229 33.33 -5.11 -7.24
N ARG A 230 34.11 -4.37 -8.03
CA ARG A 230 33.61 -3.25 -8.84
C ARG A 230 32.59 -3.71 -9.89
N GLN A 231 32.79 -4.88 -10.50
CA GLN A 231 31.82 -5.47 -11.43
C GLN A 231 30.52 -5.88 -10.70
N LEU A 232 30.63 -6.48 -9.52
CA LEU A 232 29.49 -6.84 -8.69
C LEU A 232 28.68 -5.60 -8.29
N ASP A 233 29.34 -4.51 -7.89
CA ASP A 233 28.69 -3.25 -7.57
C ASP A 233 28.01 -2.62 -8.80
N GLY A 234 28.67 -2.68 -9.96
CA GLY A 234 28.10 -2.24 -11.24
C GLY A 234 26.82 -3.00 -11.60
N LEU A 235 26.87 -4.33 -11.56
CA LEU A 235 25.71 -5.20 -11.78
C LEU A 235 24.61 -4.98 -10.73
N GLY A 236 24.98 -4.74 -9.47
CA GLY A 236 24.06 -4.41 -8.40
C GLY A 236 23.29 -3.12 -8.69
N ASN A 237 23.97 -2.07 -9.15
CA ASN A 237 23.35 -0.80 -9.54
C ASN A 237 22.43 -0.95 -10.76
N GLU A 238 22.85 -1.72 -11.78
CA GLU A 238 22.03 -2.02 -12.94
C GLU A 238 20.77 -2.80 -12.56
N LYS A 239 20.90 -3.79 -11.68
CA LYS A 239 19.77 -4.54 -11.14
C LYS A 239 18.79 -3.62 -10.42
N MET A 240 19.28 -2.75 -9.53
CA MET A 240 18.42 -1.80 -8.82
C MET A 240 17.70 -0.83 -9.78
N LYS A 241 18.39 -0.37 -10.83
CA LYS A 241 17.80 0.47 -11.87
C LYS A 241 16.69 -0.26 -12.62
N LEU A 242 16.94 -1.50 -13.06
CA LEU A 242 15.96 -2.32 -13.77
C LEU A 242 14.76 -2.69 -12.89
N GLU A 243 14.98 -2.96 -11.60
CA GLU A 243 13.90 -3.17 -10.62
C GLU A 243 13.04 -1.90 -10.47
N GLY A 244 13.66 -0.72 -10.47
CA GLY A 244 12.95 0.56 -10.48
C GLY A 244 12.12 0.77 -11.75
N GLU A 245 12.67 0.51 -12.93
CA GLU A 245 11.96 0.60 -14.21
C GLU A 245 10.80 -0.40 -14.29
N LEU A 246 11.02 -1.63 -13.83
CA LEU A 246 9.99 -2.67 -13.76
C LEU A 246 8.84 -2.24 -12.83
N LYS A 247 9.15 -1.71 -11.64
CA LYS A 247 8.12 -1.19 -10.72
C LYS A 247 7.34 -0.03 -11.33
N ASN A 248 8.03 0.89 -12.01
CA ASN A 248 7.38 2.01 -12.71
C ASN A 248 6.44 1.51 -13.81
N MET A 249 6.87 0.52 -14.59
CA MET A 249 6.03 -0.09 -15.63
C MET A 249 4.82 -0.82 -15.02
N GLN A 250 5.00 -1.55 -13.93
CA GLN A 250 3.91 -2.20 -13.20
C GLN A 250 2.87 -1.19 -12.70
N ASN A 251 3.33 -0.08 -12.09
CA ASN A 251 2.43 0.99 -11.65
C ASN A 251 1.65 1.59 -12.83
N LEU A 252 2.31 1.83 -13.95
CA LEU A 252 1.66 2.36 -15.15
C LEU A 252 0.60 1.40 -15.70
N VAL A 253 0.88 0.09 -15.71
CA VAL A 253 -0.08 -0.93 -16.12
C VAL A 253 -1.28 -0.97 -15.18
N GLU A 254 -1.07 -0.90 -13.86
CA GLU A 254 -2.16 -0.87 -12.88
C GLU A 254 -2.99 0.42 -13.01
N ASP A 255 -2.36 1.57 -13.25
CA ASP A 255 -3.05 2.84 -13.51
C ASP A 255 -3.94 2.75 -14.76
N PHE A 256 -3.46 2.13 -15.84
CA PHE A 256 -4.27 1.91 -17.03
C PHE A 256 -5.40 0.93 -16.78
N LYS A 257 -5.16 -0.16 -16.06
CA LYS A 257 -6.19 -1.12 -15.68
C LYS A 257 -7.30 -0.44 -14.87
N ASN A 258 -6.95 0.35 -13.86
CA ASN A 258 -7.91 1.13 -13.07
C ASN A 258 -8.72 2.08 -13.95
N LYS A 259 -8.07 2.80 -14.88
CA LYS A 259 -8.78 3.67 -15.84
C LYS A 259 -9.74 2.90 -16.75
N TYR A 260 -9.37 1.69 -17.18
CA TYR A 260 -10.26 0.85 -17.98
C TYR A 260 -11.45 0.35 -17.17
N GLU A 261 -11.24 -0.08 -15.93
CA GLU A 261 -12.31 -0.49 -15.02
C GLU A 261 -13.27 0.68 -14.74
N ASP A 262 -12.74 1.88 -14.48
CA ASP A 262 -13.54 3.11 -14.31
C ASP A 262 -14.36 3.44 -15.56
N GLU A 263 -13.78 3.33 -16.74
CA GLU A 263 -14.49 3.61 -18.00
C GLU A 263 -15.57 2.56 -18.29
N ILE A 264 -15.33 1.29 -17.97
CA ILE A 264 -16.34 0.23 -18.05
C ILE A 264 -17.50 0.53 -17.10
N ASN A 265 -17.19 0.91 -15.86
CA ASN A 265 -18.20 1.26 -14.85
C ASN A 265 -19.03 2.48 -15.27
N LYS A 266 -18.38 3.54 -15.79
CA LYS A 266 -19.06 4.72 -16.33
C LYS A 266 -19.95 4.37 -17.50
N ARG A 267 -19.45 3.57 -18.46
CA ARG A 267 -20.23 3.10 -19.60
C ARG A 267 -21.45 2.31 -19.13
N ALA A 268 -21.28 1.39 -18.18
CA ALA A 268 -22.40 0.62 -17.62
C ALA A 268 -23.42 1.53 -16.92
N SER A 269 -22.98 2.55 -16.19
CA SER A 269 -23.87 3.54 -15.57
C SER A 269 -24.69 4.31 -16.61
N VAL A 270 -24.04 4.85 -17.64
CA VAL A 270 -24.72 5.60 -18.72
C VAL A 270 -25.63 4.68 -19.53
N GLU A 271 -25.24 3.43 -19.76
CA GLU A 271 -26.09 2.44 -20.43
C GLU A 271 -27.33 2.10 -19.61
N ASN A 272 -27.20 1.97 -18.28
CA ASN A 272 -28.34 1.80 -17.38
C ASN A 272 -29.27 3.03 -17.41
N GLU A 273 -28.73 4.25 -17.34
CA GLU A 273 -29.51 5.49 -17.47
C GLU A 273 -30.22 5.56 -18.82
N PHE A 274 -29.56 5.18 -19.92
CA PHE A 274 -30.16 5.13 -21.25
C PHE A 274 -31.33 4.14 -21.31
N VAL A 275 -31.19 2.96 -20.69
CA VAL A 275 -32.28 1.97 -20.62
C VAL A 275 -33.47 2.50 -19.82
N LEU A 276 -33.23 3.22 -18.70
CA LEU A 276 -34.28 3.87 -17.93
C LEU A 276 -34.98 4.96 -18.75
N LEU A 277 -34.21 5.84 -19.38
CA LEU A 277 -34.75 6.90 -20.23
C LEU A 277 -35.58 6.33 -21.39
N LYS A 278 -35.16 5.21 -21.97
CA LYS A 278 -35.94 4.51 -22.99
C LYS A 278 -37.29 4.03 -22.44
N LYS A 279 -37.32 3.45 -21.24
CA LYS A 279 -38.57 3.04 -20.59
C LYS A 279 -39.49 4.24 -20.32
N ASP A 280 -38.93 5.38 -19.90
CA ASP A 280 -39.69 6.60 -19.67
C ASP A 280 -40.26 7.17 -20.96
N VAL A 281 -39.49 7.13 -22.06
CA VAL A 281 -39.96 7.52 -23.40
C VAL A 281 -41.08 6.60 -23.88
N ASP A 282 -40.93 5.28 -23.73
CA ASP A 282 -41.97 4.31 -24.09
C ASP A 282 -43.25 4.54 -23.25
N ALA A 283 -43.12 4.79 -21.95
CA ALA A 283 -44.25 5.11 -21.07
C ALA A 283 -44.94 6.44 -21.46
N ALA A 284 -44.16 7.47 -21.77
CA ALA A 284 -44.70 8.75 -22.27
C ALA A 284 -45.42 8.57 -23.62
N TYR A 285 -44.90 7.72 -24.50
CA TYR A 285 -45.54 7.40 -25.77
C TYR A 285 -46.87 6.66 -25.56
N MET A 286 -46.93 5.67 -24.67
CA MET A 286 -48.18 4.99 -24.32
C MET A 286 -49.22 5.97 -23.76
N ASN A 287 -48.83 6.84 -22.83
CA ASN A 287 -49.71 7.88 -22.30
C ASN A 287 -50.20 8.83 -23.39
N LYS A 288 -49.33 9.21 -24.33
CA LYS A 288 -49.71 10.05 -25.47
C LYS A 288 -50.78 9.35 -26.32
N VAL A 289 -50.56 8.09 -26.70
CA VAL A 289 -51.52 7.31 -27.50
C VAL A 289 -52.86 7.16 -26.78
N GLU A 290 -52.85 6.92 -25.47
CA GLU A 290 -54.08 6.87 -24.67
C GLU A 290 -54.83 8.21 -24.64
N LEU A 291 -54.11 9.32 -24.55
CA LEU A 291 -54.70 10.66 -24.60
C LEU A 291 -55.23 11.01 -25.99
N GLU A 292 -54.54 10.60 -27.06
CA GLU A 292 -55.04 10.75 -28.44
C GLU A 292 -56.32 9.95 -28.64
N ALA A 293 -56.40 8.70 -28.16
CA ALA A 293 -57.64 7.90 -28.23
C ALA A 293 -58.80 8.55 -27.45
N LYS A 294 -58.54 9.15 -26.29
CA LYS A 294 -59.55 9.90 -25.52
C LYS A 294 -59.99 11.17 -26.25
N LEU A 295 -59.06 11.88 -26.90
CA LEU A 295 -59.36 13.05 -27.71
C LEU A 295 -60.29 12.67 -28.87
N ASP A 296 -59.97 11.60 -29.59
CA ASP A 296 -60.79 11.12 -30.72
C ASP A 296 -62.18 10.70 -30.25
N SER A 297 -62.27 9.95 -29.14
CA SER A 297 -63.54 9.57 -28.50
C SER A 297 -64.41 10.79 -28.13
N LEU A 298 -63.80 11.82 -27.52
CA LEU A 298 -64.52 13.05 -27.18
C LEU A 298 -64.90 13.85 -28.43
N GLN A 299 -64.07 13.82 -29.47
CA GLN A 299 -64.37 14.49 -30.73
C GLN A 299 -65.56 13.82 -31.44
N ASP A 300 -65.64 12.49 -31.42
CA ASP A 300 -66.78 11.72 -31.92
C ASP A 300 -68.05 12.03 -31.12
N GLU A 301 -67.97 12.12 -29.79
CA GLU A 301 -69.10 12.52 -28.94
C GLU A 301 -69.59 13.94 -29.27
N ILE A 302 -68.69 14.90 -29.45
CA ILE A 302 -69.03 16.26 -29.87
C ILE A 302 -69.72 16.25 -31.24
N ASN A 303 -69.21 15.49 -32.19
CA ASN A 303 -69.79 15.39 -33.52
C ASN A 303 -71.19 14.75 -33.48
N PHE A 304 -71.36 13.71 -32.67
CA PHE A 304 -72.65 13.05 -32.45
C PHE A 304 -73.68 14.01 -31.82
N LEU A 305 -73.31 14.74 -30.78
CA LEU A 305 -74.19 15.73 -30.15
C LEU A 305 -74.56 16.85 -31.12
N ARG A 306 -73.63 17.33 -31.94
CA ARG A 306 -73.92 18.31 -33.00
C ARG A 306 -74.92 17.77 -34.02
N ALA A 307 -74.77 16.52 -34.45
CA ALA A 307 -75.71 15.88 -35.38
C ALA A 307 -77.11 15.75 -34.77
N ILE A 308 -77.22 15.32 -33.50
CA ILE A 308 -78.49 15.27 -32.78
C ILE A 308 -79.14 16.65 -32.71
N PHE A 309 -78.41 17.67 -32.27
CA PHE A 309 -79.00 19.00 -32.14
C PHE A 309 -79.42 19.59 -33.50
N GLU A 310 -78.71 19.26 -34.58
CA GLU A 310 -79.12 19.66 -35.92
C GLU A 310 -80.40 18.94 -36.36
N GLU A 311 -80.58 17.68 -36.00
CA GLU A 311 -81.79 16.89 -36.28
C GLU A 311 -82.98 17.35 -35.42
N GLU A 312 -82.79 17.57 -34.12
CA GLU A 312 -83.81 18.14 -33.24
C GLU A 312 -84.28 19.52 -33.70
N LEU A 313 -83.35 20.38 -34.16
CA LEU A 313 -83.71 21.69 -34.73
C LEU A 313 -84.54 21.53 -36.01
N ARG A 314 -84.22 20.56 -36.87
CA ARG A 314 -85.02 20.27 -38.07
C ARG A 314 -86.41 19.75 -37.70
N ASP A 315 -86.52 18.87 -36.72
CA ASP A 315 -87.78 18.32 -36.24
C ASP A 315 -88.66 19.41 -35.62
N LEU A 316 -88.11 20.24 -34.73
CA LEU A 316 -88.82 21.40 -34.18
C LEU A 316 -89.28 22.36 -35.28
N GLN A 317 -88.44 22.58 -36.29
CA GLN A 317 -88.80 23.42 -37.43
C GLN A 317 -89.88 22.77 -38.31
N SER A 318 -89.95 21.44 -38.40
CA SER A 318 -91.06 20.70 -39.03
C SER A 318 -92.32 20.83 -38.19
N GLN A 319 -92.26 20.58 -36.88
CA GLN A 319 -93.40 20.69 -35.99
C GLN A 319 -94.02 22.10 -35.99
N ILE A 320 -93.20 23.16 -36.08
CA ILE A 320 -93.70 24.53 -36.24
C ILE A 320 -94.45 24.70 -37.57
N LYS A 321 -93.99 24.07 -38.65
CA LYS A 321 -94.68 24.07 -39.96
C LYS A 321 -95.97 23.24 -39.91
N ASP A 322 -95.94 22.08 -39.28
CA ASP A 322 -97.07 21.14 -39.23
C ASP A 322 -98.17 21.65 -38.29
N THR A 323 -97.81 22.33 -37.20
CA THR A 323 -98.77 23.00 -36.28
C THR A 323 -99.41 24.25 -36.90
N SER A 324 -98.82 24.80 -37.98
CA SER A 324 -99.44 25.90 -38.74
C SER A 324 -100.60 25.46 -39.64
N VAL A 325 -100.92 24.17 -39.67
CA VAL A 325 -102.12 23.63 -40.31
C VAL A 325 -103.14 23.31 -39.22
N ILE A 326 -104.13 24.19 -39.09
CA ILE A 326 -105.30 23.99 -38.22
C ILE A 326 -105.99 22.70 -38.64
N VAL A 327 -105.88 21.67 -37.80
CA VAL A 327 -106.61 20.41 -37.96
C VAL A 327 -107.97 20.57 -37.29
N GLU A 328 -108.99 20.82 -38.11
CA GLU A 328 -110.38 20.60 -37.71
C GLU A 328 -110.66 19.09 -37.79
N MET A 329 -110.64 18.42 -36.63
CA MET A 329 -111.02 17.02 -36.50
C MET A 329 -112.55 16.89 -36.46
N ASP A 330 -113.15 16.46 -37.58
CA ASP A 330 -114.49 15.87 -37.56
C ASP A 330 -114.39 14.42 -37.09
N ASN A 331 -114.58 14.24 -35.78
CA ASN A 331 -114.58 12.96 -35.09
C ASN A 331 -116.00 12.38 -35.09
N SER A 332 -116.36 11.67 -36.16
CA SER A 332 -117.63 10.92 -36.24
C SER A 332 -117.39 9.49 -36.73
N ARG A 333 -116.61 8.73 -35.95
CA ARG A 333 -116.71 7.27 -35.94
C ARG A 333 -117.23 6.84 -34.58
N ASN A 334 -118.22 5.96 -34.60
CA ASN A 334 -118.72 5.27 -33.42
C ASN A 334 -117.59 4.44 -32.81
N LEU A 335 -116.90 5.06 -31.87
CA LEU A 335 -115.89 4.41 -31.04
C LEU A 335 -116.61 3.48 -30.08
N ASP A 336 -116.24 2.20 -30.10
CA ASP A 336 -116.63 1.24 -29.08
C ASP A 336 -115.96 1.67 -27.76
N MET A 337 -116.70 2.48 -27.00
CA MET A 337 -116.21 3.10 -25.78
C MET A 337 -115.80 2.06 -24.74
N ASP A 338 -116.40 0.87 -24.76
CA ASP A 338 -116.08 -0.18 -23.81
C ASP A 338 -114.72 -0.84 -24.13
N SER A 339 -114.44 -1.09 -25.42
CA SER A 339 -113.13 -1.59 -25.87
C SER A 339 -112.01 -0.58 -25.58
N ILE A 340 -112.25 0.70 -25.83
CA ILE A 340 -111.24 1.75 -25.61
C ILE A 340 -111.01 1.97 -24.12
N VAL A 341 -112.06 1.96 -23.29
CA VAL A 341 -111.90 2.06 -21.84
C VAL A 341 -111.17 0.85 -21.27
N ALA A 342 -111.41 -0.35 -21.80
CA ALA A 342 -110.67 -1.56 -21.42
C ALA A 342 -109.19 -1.48 -21.84
N GLU A 343 -108.90 -1.02 -23.06
CA GLU A 343 -107.52 -0.85 -23.56
C GLU A 343 -106.76 0.25 -22.80
N VAL A 344 -107.42 1.37 -22.51
CA VAL A 344 -106.85 2.46 -21.68
C VAL A 344 -106.58 1.96 -20.27
N ARG A 345 -107.49 1.18 -19.66
CA ARG A 345 -107.25 0.55 -18.35
C ARG A 345 -106.05 -0.40 -18.39
N ALA A 346 -105.96 -1.26 -19.40
CA ALA A 346 -104.84 -2.18 -19.58
C ALA A 346 -103.51 -1.42 -19.77
N GLN A 347 -103.50 -0.33 -20.55
CA GLN A 347 -102.33 0.54 -20.72
C GLN A 347 -101.91 1.20 -19.39
N TYR A 348 -102.85 1.71 -18.60
CA TYR A 348 -102.52 2.28 -17.28
C TYR A 348 -102.01 1.23 -16.31
N GLU A 349 -102.57 0.01 -16.34
CA GLU A 349 -102.10 -1.10 -15.52
C GLU A 349 -100.68 -1.55 -15.93
N ASP A 350 -100.40 -1.61 -17.23
CA ASP A 350 -99.08 -1.88 -17.79
C ASP A 350 -98.04 -0.80 -17.45
N ILE A 351 -98.42 0.48 -17.55
CA ILE A 351 -97.55 1.61 -17.21
C ILE A 351 -97.28 1.62 -15.70
N ALA A 352 -98.28 1.35 -14.87
CA ALA A 352 -98.10 1.23 -13.42
C ALA A 352 -97.18 0.05 -13.05
N ASN A 353 -97.34 -1.09 -13.72
CA ASN A 353 -96.50 -2.27 -13.52
C ASN A 353 -95.05 -2.04 -14.00
N ARG A 354 -94.86 -1.40 -15.16
CA ARG A 354 -93.51 -1.02 -15.64
C ARG A 354 -92.85 -0.01 -14.73
N SER A 355 -93.56 1.03 -14.30
CA SER A 355 -93.03 2.03 -13.37
C SER A 355 -92.64 1.39 -12.04
N ARG A 356 -93.44 0.43 -11.54
CA ARG A 356 -93.09 -0.35 -10.34
C ARG A 356 -91.84 -1.22 -10.56
N ALA A 357 -91.77 -1.95 -11.66
CA ALA A 357 -90.64 -2.83 -11.97
C ALA A 357 -89.34 -2.04 -12.20
N GLU A 358 -89.42 -0.89 -12.86
CA GLU A 358 -88.30 0.03 -13.06
C GLU A 358 -87.82 0.62 -11.74
N ALA A 359 -88.73 1.04 -10.85
CA ALA A 359 -88.37 1.52 -9.52
C ALA A 359 -87.71 0.41 -8.69
N GLU A 360 -88.26 -0.80 -8.68
CA GLU A 360 -87.68 -1.96 -7.98
C GLU A 360 -86.30 -2.33 -8.55
N SER A 361 -86.13 -2.34 -9.88
CA SER A 361 -84.84 -2.57 -10.53
C SER A 361 -83.83 -1.49 -10.20
N TRP A 362 -84.24 -0.22 -10.22
CA TRP A 362 -83.40 0.92 -9.89
C TRP A 362 -82.92 0.87 -8.43
N TYR A 363 -83.81 0.56 -7.48
CA TYR A 363 -83.43 0.38 -6.08
C TYR A 363 -82.48 -0.80 -5.89
N LYS A 364 -82.72 -1.92 -6.59
CA LYS A 364 -81.86 -3.10 -6.53
C LYS A 364 -80.47 -2.81 -7.05
N GLN A 365 -80.36 -2.13 -8.20
CA GLN A 365 -79.09 -1.69 -8.78
C GLN A 365 -78.35 -0.72 -7.84
N LYS A 366 -79.05 0.25 -7.24
CA LYS A 366 -78.43 1.18 -6.30
C LYS A 366 -77.95 0.50 -5.02
N PHE A 367 -78.70 -0.48 -4.53
CA PHE A 367 -78.28 -1.29 -3.38
C PHE A 367 -77.04 -2.12 -3.71
N GLU A 368 -77.00 -2.74 -4.89
CA GLU A 368 -75.86 -3.53 -5.36
C GLU A 368 -74.61 -2.69 -5.61
N GLU A 369 -74.74 -1.49 -6.20
CA GLU A 369 -73.64 -0.52 -6.33
C GLU A 369 -73.10 -0.09 -4.96
N MET A 370 -73.99 0.20 -4.01
CA MET A 370 -73.61 0.59 -2.65
C MET A 370 -72.92 -0.56 -1.90
N GLN A 371 -73.42 -1.79 -2.07
CA GLN A 371 -72.82 -2.98 -1.49
C GLN A 371 -71.45 -3.29 -2.11
N SER A 372 -71.33 -3.18 -3.43
CA SER A 372 -70.06 -3.38 -4.16
C SER A 372 -69.02 -2.33 -3.77
N SER A 373 -69.41 -1.05 -3.72
CA SER A 373 -68.52 0.03 -3.29
C SER A 373 -68.11 -0.11 -1.82
N ALA A 374 -69.02 -0.46 -0.92
CA ALA A 374 -68.70 -0.76 0.47
C ALA A 374 -67.72 -1.95 0.61
N GLY A 375 -67.89 -2.99 -0.21
CA GLY A 375 -66.95 -4.11 -0.30
C GLY A 375 -65.55 -3.66 -0.72
N LYS A 376 -65.45 -2.86 -1.80
CA LYS A 376 -64.18 -2.29 -2.28
C LYS A 376 -63.49 -1.45 -1.22
N TYR A 377 -64.20 -0.54 -0.54
CA TYR A 377 -63.63 0.25 0.54
C TYR A 377 -63.17 -0.62 1.72
N GLY A 378 -63.88 -1.71 2.03
CA GLY A 378 -63.46 -2.68 3.04
C GLY A 378 -62.17 -3.42 2.65
N ASP A 379 -62.06 -3.82 1.39
CA ASP A 379 -60.87 -4.49 0.85
C ASP A 379 -59.67 -3.54 0.77
N ASP A 380 -59.87 -2.30 0.33
CA ASP A 380 -58.82 -1.27 0.29
C ASP A 380 -58.31 -0.93 1.70
N LEU A 381 -59.21 -0.82 2.67
CA LEU A 381 -58.83 -0.61 4.08
C LEU A 381 -58.04 -1.80 4.63
N ARG A 382 -58.39 -3.02 4.23
CA ARG A 382 -57.67 -4.23 4.63
C ARG A 382 -56.29 -4.29 3.98
N ASN A 383 -56.18 -3.95 2.70
CA ASN A 383 -54.91 -3.92 1.96
C ASN A 383 -53.96 -2.87 2.55
N THR A 384 -54.43 -1.63 2.74
CA THR A 384 -53.64 -0.56 3.38
C THR A 384 -53.20 -0.95 4.79
N LYS A 385 -54.05 -1.63 5.58
CA LYS A 385 -53.66 -2.16 6.90
C LYS A 385 -52.57 -3.23 6.81
N GLN A 386 -52.59 -4.09 5.79
CA GLN A 386 -51.54 -5.07 5.54
C GLN A 386 -50.22 -4.39 5.14
N GLU A 387 -50.26 -3.42 4.23
CA GLU A 387 -49.10 -2.62 3.84
C GLU A 387 -48.47 -1.90 5.04
N ILE A 388 -49.28 -1.28 5.89
CA ILE A 388 -48.81 -0.64 7.13
C ILE A 388 -48.14 -1.67 8.04
N ALA A 389 -48.67 -2.89 8.16
CA ALA A 389 -48.05 -3.94 8.97
C ALA A 389 -46.72 -4.42 8.39
N GLU A 390 -46.61 -4.50 7.06
CA GLU A 390 -45.37 -4.86 6.37
C GLU A 390 -44.30 -3.78 6.48
N LEU A 391 -44.69 -2.51 6.29
CA LEU A 391 -43.81 -1.36 6.50
C LEU A 391 -43.31 -1.32 7.95
N ASN A 392 -44.17 -1.56 8.93
CA ASN A 392 -43.76 -1.66 10.34
C ASN A 392 -42.76 -2.80 10.57
N ARG A 393 -42.96 -3.97 9.97
CA ARG A 393 -41.99 -5.08 10.04
C ARG A 393 -40.65 -4.71 9.40
N MET A 394 -40.68 -3.99 8.27
CA MET A 394 -39.48 -3.52 7.59
C MET A 394 -38.73 -2.49 8.44
N ILE A 395 -39.44 -1.54 9.06
CA ILE A 395 -38.87 -0.56 9.99
C ILE A 395 -38.17 -1.27 11.15
N SER A 396 -38.82 -2.23 11.80
CA SER A 396 -38.19 -2.98 12.90
C SER A 396 -36.95 -3.77 12.45
N ARG A 397 -36.97 -4.35 11.24
CA ARG A 397 -35.80 -5.04 10.68
C ARG A 397 -34.63 -4.07 10.45
N LEU A 398 -34.90 -2.92 9.82
CA LEU A 398 -33.88 -1.90 9.57
C LEU A 398 -33.34 -1.31 10.88
N GLN A 399 -34.19 -1.11 11.89
CA GLN A 399 -33.75 -0.68 13.22
C GLN A 399 -32.79 -1.68 13.86
N ASN A 400 -33.10 -2.98 13.78
CA ASN A 400 -32.21 -4.03 14.29
C ASN A 400 -30.89 -4.09 13.52
N GLU A 401 -30.92 -3.90 12.20
CA GLU A 401 -29.72 -3.85 11.36
C GLU A 401 -28.84 -2.64 11.70
N ILE A 402 -29.45 -1.47 11.90
CA ILE A 402 -28.75 -0.26 12.37
C ILE A 402 -28.09 -0.52 13.72
N GLU A 403 -28.79 -1.15 14.66
CA GLU A 403 -28.23 -1.44 15.99
C GLU A 403 -27.10 -2.48 15.92
N ALA A 404 -27.23 -3.49 15.08
CA ALA A 404 -26.17 -4.46 14.82
C ALA A 404 -24.91 -3.80 14.23
N VAL A 405 -25.07 -2.94 13.22
CA VAL A 405 -23.96 -2.20 12.60
C VAL A 405 -23.33 -1.20 13.57
N LYS A 406 -24.12 -0.53 14.41
CA LYS A 406 -23.59 0.31 15.50
C LYS A 406 -22.76 -0.50 16.49
N GLY A 407 -23.23 -1.69 16.88
CA GLY A 407 -22.49 -2.61 17.73
C GLY A 407 -21.16 -3.06 17.10
N GLN A 408 -21.17 -3.38 15.80
CA GLN A 408 -19.96 -3.71 15.06
C GLN A 408 -18.97 -2.53 15.01
N ARG A 409 -19.46 -1.31 14.75
CA ARG A 409 -18.65 -0.10 14.75
C ARG A 409 -18.00 0.14 16.11
N ALA A 410 -18.75 0.04 17.20
CA ALA A 410 -18.22 0.20 18.55
C ALA A 410 -17.15 -0.87 18.88
N ASN A 411 -17.36 -2.12 18.45
CA ASN A 411 -16.37 -3.19 18.63
C ASN A 411 -15.08 -2.93 17.83
N LEU A 412 -15.20 -2.46 16.58
CA LEU A 412 -14.04 -2.09 15.77
C LEU A 412 -13.29 -0.87 16.35
N GLU A 413 -14.01 0.14 16.83
CA GLU A 413 -13.41 1.29 17.52
C GLU A 413 -12.65 0.84 18.78
N ALA A 414 -13.20 -0.09 19.55
CA ALA A 414 -12.51 -0.66 20.71
C ALA A 414 -11.24 -1.44 20.33
N GLN A 415 -11.28 -2.24 19.25
CA GLN A 415 -10.11 -2.96 18.76
C GLN A 415 -9.03 -2.02 18.22
N ILE A 416 -9.41 -0.94 17.54
CA ILE A 416 -8.47 0.08 17.08
C ILE A 416 -7.80 0.75 18.29
N ALA A 417 -8.57 1.17 19.29
CA ALA A 417 -8.02 1.78 20.50
C ALA A 417 -7.04 0.84 21.25
N GLU A 418 -7.38 -0.45 21.37
CA GLU A 418 -6.51 -1.45 21.99
C GLU A 418 -5.22 -1.70 21.18
N ALA A 419 -5.32 -1.71 19.85
CA ALA A 419 -4.16 -1.84 18.96
C ALA A 419 -3.26 -0.59 19.02
N GLU A 420 -3.84 0.60 19.07
CA GLU A 420 -3.14 1.86 19.24
C GLU A 420 -2.40 1.90 20.59
N GLU A 421 -3.06 1.51 21.69
CA GLU A 421 -2.44 1.45 23.02
C GLU A 421 -1.28 0.46 23.06
N ARG A 422 -1.47 -0.76 22.52
CA ARG A 422 -0.38 -1.74 22.39
C ARG A 422 0.78 -1.20 21.56
N GLY A 423 0.48 -0.55 20.44
CA GLY A 423 1.48 0.08 19.58
C GLY A 423 2.26 1.16 20.31
N GLU A 424 1.58 2.03 21.06
CA GLU A 424 2.20 3.10 21.84
C GLU A 424 3.11 2.54 22.95
N LEU A 425 2.67 1.49 23.65
CA LEU A 425 3.48 0.79 24.66
C LEU A 425 4.74 0.17 24.04
N ALA A 426 4.62 -0.50 22.90
CA ALA A 426 5.77 -1.08 22.19
C ALA A 426 6.78 -0.02 21.75
N VAL A 427 6.30 1.14 21.28
CA VAL A 427 7.17 2.28 20.92
C VAL A 427 7.84 2.87 22.15
N LYS A 428 7.13 3.00 23.28
CA LYS A 428 7.72 3.47 24.54
C LYS A 428 8.82 2.53 25.02
N ASP A 429 8.60 1.22 24.99
CA ASP A 429 9.60 0.22 25.38
C ASP A 429 10.83 0.25 24.46
N ALA A 430 10.63 0.30 23.14
CA ALA A 430 11.73 0.44 22.19
C ALA A 430 12.55 1.72 22.41
N LYS A 431 11.89 2.85 22.71
CA LYS A 431 12.57 4.12 23.04
C LYS A 431 13.38 4.02 24.33
N LEU A 432 12.84 3.37 25.36
CA LEU A 432 13.59 3.12 26.61
C LEU A 432 14.81 2.24 26.32
N ARG A 433 14.66 1.18 25.52
CA ARG A 433 15.76 0.30 25.16
C ARG A 433 16.86 1.02 24.37
N ILE A 434 16.48 1.89 23.44
CA ILE A 434 17.44 2.75 22.70
C ILE A 434 18.20 3.64 23.69
N LYS A 435 17.50 4.31 24.60
CA LYS A 435 18.13 5.16 25.62
C LYS A 435 19.12 4.39 26.49
N ASP A 436 18.76 3.21 26.97
CA ASP A 436 19.65 2.37 27.77
C ASP A 436 20.91 1.97 26.99
N LEU A 437 20.77 1.65 25.69
CA LEU A 437 21.90 1.32 24.83
C LEU A 437 22.78 2.53 24.55
N GLU A 438 22.21 3.72 24.37
CA GLU A 438 22.96 4.97 24.23
C GLU A 438 23.75 5.30 25.50
N GLU A 439 23.15 5.12 26.68
CA GLU A 439 23.83 5.28 27.97
C GLU A 439 24.97 4.27 28.14
N ALA A 440 24.73 3.00 27.80
CA ALA A 440 25.76 1.96 27.84
C ALA A 440 26.93 2.25 26.89
N LEU A 441 26.63 2.72 25.67
CA LEU A 441 27.63 3.15 24.70
C LEU A 441 28.45 4.32 25.25
N GLN A 442 27.81 5.28 25.89
CA GLN A 442 28.50 6.44 26.46
C GLN A 442 29.41 6.04 27.63
N ARG A 443 28.97 5.13 28.51
CA ARG A 443 29.81 4.55 29.57
C ARG A 443 31.02 3.83 28.97
N ALA A 444 30.82 2.98 27.96
CA ALA A 444 31.90 2.27 27.29
C ALA A 444 32.93 3.22 26.64
N LYS A 445 32.48 4.32 26.03
CA LYS A 445 33.36 5.38 25.50
C LYS A 445 34.18 6.05 26.61
N GLN A 446 33.57 6.35 27.76
CA GLN A 446 34.26 6.93 28.91
C GLN A 446 35.30 5.97 29.49
N ASP A 447 34.95 4.69 29.62
CA ASP A 447 35.87 3.65 30.08
C ASP A 447 37.06 3.47 29.15
N MET A 448 36.82 3.46 27.83
CA MET A 448 37.90 3.42 26.83
C MET A 448 38.81 4.64 26.94
N ALA A 449 38.23 5.84 27.08
CA ALA A 449 39.01 7.07 27.27
C ALA A 449 39.82 7.06 28.58
N ARG A 450 39.32 6.41 29.63
CA ARG A 450 40.06 6.19 30.88
C ARG A 450 41.22 5.22 30.67
N GLN A 451 40.98 4.07 30.04
CA GLN A 451 42.03 3.08 29.75
C GLN A 451 43.16 3.69 28.92
N VAL A 452 42.84 4.49 27.90
CA VAL A 452 43.87 5.20 27.10
C VAL A 452 44.72 6.12 27.97
N ARG A 453 44.13 6.84 28.94
CA ARG A 453 44.89 7.67 29.88
C ARG A 453 45.78 6.83 30.80
N GLU A 454 45.26 5.75 31.36
CA GLU A 454 46.02 4.82 32.21
C GLU A 454 47.20 4.19 31.43
N TYR A 455 47.00 3.79 30.17
CA TYR A 455 48.07 3.30 29.30
C TYR A 455 49.14 4.37 29.02
N GLN A 456 48.73 5.62 28.79
CA GLN A 456 49.67 6.72 28.58
C GLN A 456 50.50 7.01 29.85
N GLU A 457 49.88 6.98 31.02
CA GLU A 457 50.57 7.13 32.31
C GLU A 457 51.56 5.99 32.55
N LEU A 458 51.16 4.74 32.28
CA LEU A 458 52.04 3.57 32.40
C LEU A 458 53.21 3.64 31.43
N MET A 459 52.98 4.09 30.20
CA MET A 459 54.04 4.33 29.21
C MET A 459 55.03 5.38 29.73
N ASN A 460 54.54 6.47 30.31
CA ASN A 460 55.41 7.51 30.87
C ASN A 460 56.27 6.97 32.02
N VAL A 461 55.71 6.14 32.92
CA VAL A 461 56.47 5.45 33.98
C VAL A 461 57.52 4.52 33.39
N LYS A 462 57.16 3.74 32.35
CA LYS A 462 58.11 2.85 31.67
C LYS A 462 59.28 3.62 31.07
N LEU A 463 59.03 4.75 30.42
CA LEU A 463 60.08 5.60 29.86
C LEU A 463 60.99 6.17 30.97
N ALA A 464 60.43 6.57 32.12
CA ALA A 464 61.22 7.01 33.27
C ALA A 464 62.13 5.89 33.80
N LEU A 465 61.60 4.67 33.94
CA LEU A 465 62.38 3.50 34.36
C LEU A 465 63.47 3.12 33.36
N ASP A 466 63.23 3.20 32.06
CA ASP A 466 64.27 2.98 31.05
C ASP A 466 65.42 3.97 31.19
N ILE A 467 65.11 5.24 31.48
CA ILE A 467 66.11 6.27 31.74
C ILE A 467 66.92 5.92 32.99
N GLU A 468 66.27 5.51 34.08
CA GLU A 468 66.95 5.05 35.30
C GLU A 468 67.86 3.84 35.05
N ILE A 469 67.39 2.83 34.31
CA ILE A 469 68.21 1.67 33.97
C ILE A 469 69.42 2.09 33.13
N ALA A 470 69.23 3.01 32.16
CA ALA A 470 70.32 3.52 31.34
C ALA A 470 71.36 4.30 32.19
N THR A 471 70.91 5.08 33.17
CA THR A 471 71.84 5.78 34.09
C THR A 471 72.56 4.80 35.01
N TYR A 472 71.88 3.79 35.56
CA TYR A 472 72.51 2.73 36.37
C TYR A 472 73.55 1.94 35.57
N ARG A 473 73.26 1.57 34.32
CA ARG A 473 74.24 0.90 33.43
C ARG A 473 75.47 1.74 33.20
N LYS A 474 75.30 3.04 32.92
CA LYS A 474 76.42 3.97 32.70
C LYS A 474 77.30 4.15 33.93
N LEU A 475 76.71 4.13 35.14
CA LEU A 475 77.46 4.15 36.39
C LEU A 475 78.27 2.87 36.58
N LEU A 476 77.67 1.69 36.32
CA LEU A 476 78.38 0.40 36.39
C LEU A 476 79.56 0.33 35.41
N GLU A 477 79.37 0.72 34.15
CA GLU A 477 80.43 0.75 33.14
C GLU A 477 81.60 1.66 33.58
N GLY A 478 81.30 2.76 34.30
CA GLY A 478 82.30 3.64 34.89
C GLY A 478 83.08 3.02 36.05
N GLU A 479 82.44 2.18 36.87
CA GLU A 479 83.11 1.44 37.96
C GLU A 479 83.94 0.27 37.44
N GLU A 480 83.47 -0.45 36.41
CA GLU A 480 84.25 -1.48 35.73
C GLU A 480 85.51 -0.89 35.08
N SER A 481 85.39 0.28 34.46
CA SER A 481 86.54 1.01 33.89
C SER A 481 87.59 1.38 34.94
N ARG A 482 87.17 1.76 36.15
CA ARG A 482 88.07 2.04 37.29
C ARG A 482 88.68 0.77 37.88
N SER A 483 87.92 -0.31 37.92
CA SER A 483 88.40 -1.61 38.42
C SER A 483 89.43 -2.23 37.47
N VAL A 484 89.23 -2.09 36.16
CA VAL A 484 90.19 -2.49 35.12
C VAL A 484 91.45 -1.62 35.14
N SER A 485 91.34 -0.31 35.42
CA SER A 485 92.51 0.58 35.55
C SER A 485 93.28 0.42 36.87
N LEU A 486 92.76 -0.31 37.85
CA LEU A 486 93.46 -0.66 39.09
C LEU A 486 94.08 -2.07 39.03
N LEU A 487 93.72 -2.87 38.02
CA LEU A 487 94.24 -4.24 37.81
C LEU A 487 95.31 -4.34 36.71
N PHE A 488 95.71 -3.21 36.11
CA PHE A 488 96.88 -3.03 35.25
C PHE A 488 97.69 -1.84 35.78
#